data_AF-A0A1Y5ELL7-F1
#
_entry.id   AF-A0A1Y5ELL7-F1
#
_cell.length_a   1.000
_cell.length_b   1.000
_cell.length_c   1.000
_cell.angle_alpha   90.00
_cell.angle_beta   90.00
_cell.angle_gamma   90.00
#
_symmetry.space_group_name_H-M   'P 1'
#
loop_
_entity.id
_entity.type
_entity.pdbx_description
1 polymer ?
#
loop_
_entity_poly.entity_id
_entity_poly.type
_entity_poly.pdbx_seq_one_letter_code
_entity_poly.pdbx_strand_id
1 'polypeptide(L)'
;MKILIISPSYNSNKSEHDFFNELQQVHAYKDNKVMGSHYLLELNQDFDMHTVKQLEQLFNTWQIDPSPLTTLAELASADSA
;
A
#
# COMPACT_ATOMS: atom_id res chain seq x y z
N MET A 1 -6.84 8.16 -4.12
CA MET A 1 -6.58 8.26 -2.66
C MET A 1 -5.06 8.31 -2.42
N LYS A 2 -4.58 8.90 -1.32
CA LYS A 2 -3.15 8.89 -0.96
C LYS A 2 -2.95 8.35 0.44
N ILE A 3 -1.95 7.49 0.62
CA ILE A 3 -1.63 6.84 1.88
C ILE A 3 -0.14 7.00 2.14
N LEU A 4 0.22 7.51 3.32
CA LEU A 4 1.60 7.61 3.74
C LEU A 4 1.98 6.37 4.53
N ILE A 5 3.08 5.73 4.14
CA ILE A 5 3.63 4.57 4.83
C ILE A 5 5.11 4.78 5.14
N ILE A 6 5.62 4.09 6.15
CA ILE A 6 7.05 3.99 6.41
C ILE A 6 7.66 3.02 5.39
N SER A 7 8.83 3.34 4.84
CA SER A 7 9.56 2.44 3.95
C SER A 7 9.91 1.14 4.70
N PRO A 8 9.67 -0.05 4.12
CA PRO A 8 10.05 -1.30 4.76
C PRO A 8 11.57 -1.44 4.89
N SER A 9 11.98 -2.32 5.79
CA SER A 9 13.39 -2.62 6.02
C SER A 9 13.94 -3.51 4.90
N TYR A 10 14.85 -2.99 4.10
CA TYR A 10 15.50 -3.73 3.02
C TYR A 10 16.73 -4.51 3.48
N ASN A 11 16.99 -5.66 2.82
CA ASN A 11 18.17 -6.49 3.05
C ASN A 11 18.56 -7.27 1.77
N SER A 12 19.56 -8.16 1.87
CA SER A 12 20.08 -8.92 0.73
C SER A 12 19.05 -9.77 -0.02
N ASN A 13 17.93 -10.11 0.62
CA ASN A 13 16.88 -10.98 0.07
C ASN A 13 15.57 -10.23 -0.19
N LYS A 14 15.49 -8.95 0.18
CA LYS A 14 14.30 -8.09 0.06
C LYS A 14 14.76 -6.70 -0.35
N SER A 15 14.73 -6.43 -1.64
CA SER A 15 15.13 -5.13 -2.19
C SER A 15 13.94 -4.19 -2.34
N GLU A 16 14.24 -2.89 -2.49
CA GLU A 16 13.24 -1.88 -2.84
C GLU A 16 12.55 -2.20 -4.18
N HIS A 17 13.30 -2.77 -5.13
CA HIS A 17 12.76 -3.22 -6.41
C HIS A 17 11.71 -4.33 -6.25
N ASP A 18 11.96 -5.31 -5.39
CA ASP A 18 11.02 -6.40 -5.13
C ASP A 18 9.72 -5.87 -4.50
N PHE A 19 9.85 -4.94 -3.55
CA PHE A 19 8.70 -4.27 -2.93
C PHE A 19 7.83 -3.56 -3.97
N PHE A 20 8.45 -2.77 -4.86
CA PHE A 20 7.70 -2.06 -5.89
C PHE A 20 7.10 -2.98 -6.95
N ASN A 21 7.78 -4.09 -7.29
CA ASN A 21 7.21 -5.10 -8.19
C ASN A 21 5.95 -5.74 -7.61
N GLU A 22 5.94 -6.06 -6.30
CA GLU A 22 4.75 -6.58 -5.61
C GLU A 22 3.66 -5.51 -5.47
N LEU A 23 4.04 -4.26 -5.13
CA LEU A 23 3.11 -3.14 -5.02
C LEU A 23 2.40 -2.84 -6.34
N GLN A 24 3.09 -2.97 -7.48
CA GLN A 24 2.49 -2.82 -8.82
C GLN A 24 1.41 -3.85 -9.14
N GLN A 25 1.33 -4.97 -8.40
CA GLN A 25 0.27 -5.97 -8.57
C GLN A 25 -1.01 -5.64 -7.79
N VAL A 26 -1.00 -4.59 -6.95
CA VAL A 26 -2.18 -4.14 -6.22
C VAL A 26 -3.13 -3.45 -7.19
N HIS A 27 -4.40 -3.87 -7.20
CA HIS A 27 -5.40 -3.52 -8.20
C HIS A 27 -5.53 -2.01 -8.46
N ALA A 28 -5.66 -1.21 -7.40
CA ALA A 28 -5.84 0.23 -7.52
C ALA A 28 -4.52 1.01 -7.39
N TYR A 29 -3.35 0.35 -7.39
CA TYR A 29 -2.08 1.06 -7.35
C TYR A 29 -1.91 1.93 -8.59
N LYS A 30 -1.47 3.19 -8.37
CA LYS A 30 -1.25 4.15 -9.44
C LYS A 30 0.20 4.59 -9.52
N ASP A 31 0.74 5.09 -8.42
CA ASP A 31 2.10 5.62 -8.35
C ASP A 31 2.56 5.68 -6.89
N ASN A 32 3.85 5.95 -6.67
CA ASN A 32 4.41 6.22 -5.37
C ASN A 32 5.44 7.35 -5.42
N LYS A 33 5.45 8.20 -4.39
CA LYS A 33 6.51 9.19 -4.18
C LYS A 33 7.41 8.77 -3.03
N VAL A 34 8.71 8.72 -3.29
CA VAL A 34 9.74 8.50 -2.27
C VAL A 34 9.99 9.78 -1.47
N MET A 35 9.90 9.68 -0.14
CA MET A 35 10.01 10.80 0.80
C MET A 35 10.95 10.45 1.96
N GLY A 36 12.19 10.06 1.65
CA GLY A 36 13.15 9.61 2.65
C GLY A 36 12.75 8.24 3.21
N SER A 37 12.49 8.15 4.52
CA SER A 37 12.05 6.90 5.17
C SER A 37 10.57 6.59 5.01
N HIS A 38 9.89 7.25 4.06
CA HIS A 38 8.46 7.10 3.82
C HIS A 38 8.15 7.01 2.33
N TYR A 39 7.05 6.35 2.02
CA TYR A 39 6.42 6.36 0.70
C TYR A 39 5.02 6.97 0.79
N LEU A 40 4.73 7.89 -0.12
CA LEU A 40 3.39 8.36 -0.36
C LEU A 40 2.80 7.56 -1.52
N LEU A 41 1.99 6.56 -1.19
CA LEU A 41 1.30 5.71 -2.16
C LEU A 41 0.10 6.45 -2.72
N GLU A 42 -0.05 6.44 -4.04
CA GLU A 42 -1.24 6.94 -4.73
C GLU A 42 -2.04 5.77 -5.27
N LEU A 43 -3.33 5.75 -4.94
CA LEU A 43 -4.31 4.81 -5.45
C LEU A 43 -5.28 5.51 -6.40
N ASN A 44 -5.74 4.79 -7.42
CA ASN A 44 -6.83 5.19 -8.31
C ASN A 44 -8.13 5.37 -7.53
N GLN A 45 -9.13 5.99 -8.18
CA GLN A 45 -10.45 6.22 -7.56
C GLN A 45 -11.24 4.92 -7.40
N ASP A 46 -10.96 3.91 -8.22
CA ASP A 46 -11.62 2.60 -8.21
C ASP A 46 -11.09 1.66 -7.10
N PHE A 47 -10.56 2.21 -6.00
CA PHE A 47 -10.08 1.39 -4.89
C PHE A 47 -11.27 0.84 -4.10
N ASP A 48 -11.14 -0.41 -3.67
CA ASP A 48 -12.21 -1.15 -3.03
C ASP A 48 -11.66 -2.06 -1.91
N MET A 49 -12.52 -2.88 -1.33
CA MET A 49 -12.11 -3.84 -0.30
C MET A 49 -11.14 -4.92 -0.81
N HIS A 50 -11.08 -5.18 -2.12
CA HIS A 50 -10.06 -6.05 -2.70
C HIS A 50 -8.67 -5.39 -2.64
N THR A 51 -8.58 -4.11 -2.99
CA THR A 51 -7.36 -3.30 -2.84
C THR A 51 -6.85 -3.29 -1.40
N VAL A 52 -7.75 -3.10 -0.42
CA VAL A 52 -7.41 -3.12 1.01
C VAL A 52 -6.75 -4.44 1.40
N LYS A 53 -7.37 -5.58 1.03
CA LYS A 53 -6.83 -6.91 1.36
C LYS A 53 -5.47 -7.18 0.72
N GLN A 54 -5.26 -6.74 -0.52
CA GLN A 54 -3.95 -6.87 -1.17
C GLN A 54 -2.88 -6.04 -0.46
N LEU A 55 -3.21 -4.81 -0.04
CA LEU A 55 -2.30 -3.97 0.75
C LEU A 55 -2.04 -4.56 2.14
N GLU A 56 -3.03 -5.13 2.82
CA GLU A 56 -2.84 -5.81 4.11
C GLU A 56 -1.85 -6.98 3.96
N GLN A 57 -2.00 -7.79 2.92
CA GLN A 57 -1.07 -8.88 2.62
C GLN A 57 0.35 -8.36 2.33
N LEU A 58 0.48 -7.32 1.50
CA LEU A 58 1.76 -6.68 1.22
C LEU A 58 2.40 -6.14 2.50
N PHE A 59 1.65 -5.42 3.32
CA PHE A 59 2.17 -4.82 4.55
C PHE A 59 2.61 -5.88 5.55
N ASN A 60 1.86 -6.98 5.67
CA ASN A 60 2.26 -8.12 6.49
C ASN A 60 3.56 -8.77 5.99
N THR A 61 3.69 -8.99 4.67
CA THR A 61 4.90 -9.55 4.05
C THR A 61 6.13 -8.66 4.27
N TRP A 62 5.94 -7.35 4.21
CA TRP A 62 7.01 -6.35 4.32
C TRP A 62 7.16 -5.75 5.73
N GLN A 63 6.37 -6.21 6.70
CA GLN A 63 6.34 -5.73 8.08
C GLN A 63 6.13 -4.21 8.19
N ILE A 64 5.25 -3.67 7.33
CA ILE A 64 4.84 -2.26 7.33
C ILE A 64 3.67 -2.10 8.30
N ASP A 65 3.62 -0.97 9.01
CA ASP A 65 2.51 -0.64 9.90
C ASP A 65 1.17 -0.55 9.12
N PRO A 66 0.15 -1.36 9.45
CA PRO A 66 -1.15 -1.35 8.76
C PRO A 66 -2.09 -0.25 9.21
N SER A 67 -1.72 0.58 10.19
CA SER A 67 -2.59 1.67 10.69
C SER A 67 -3.20 2.57 9.59
N PRO A 68 -2.50 2.89 8.47
CA PRO A 68 -3.09 3.71 7.40
C PRO A 68 -4.18 2.97 6.60
N LEU A 69 -4.24 1.64 6.66
CA LEU A 69 -5.23 0.83 5.94
C LEU A 69 -6.59 0.84 6.62
N THR A 70 -6.69 1.15 7.91
CA THR A 70 -7.98 1.23 8.62
C THR A 70 -8.89 2.29 7.99
N THR A 71 -8.38 3.50 7.78
CA THR A 71 -9.14 4.57 7.11
C THR A 71 -9.43 4.22 5.64
N LEU A 72 -8.51 3.52 4.96
CA LEU A 72 -8.77 3.05 3.60
C LEU A 72 -9.93 2.06 3.56
N ALA A 73 -9.98 1.12 4.50
CA ALA A 73 -11.03 0.11 4.62
C ALA A 73 -12.40 0.74 4.89
N GLU A 74 -12.46 1.74 5.77
CA GLU A 74 -13.68 2.50 6.05
C GLU A 74 -14.21 3.20 4.79
N LEU A 75 -13.33 3.86 4.02
CA LEU A 75 -13.70 4.54 2.78
C LEU A 75 -14.15 3.56 1.70
N ALA A 76 -13.43 2.45 1.51
CA ALA A 76 -13.79 1.42 0.54
C ALA A 76 -15.14 0.75 0.87
N SER A 77 -15.45 0.62 2.16
CA SER A 77 -16.72 0.07 2.62
C SER A 77 -17.88 1.06 2.46
N ALA A 78 -17.63 2.36 2.58
CA ALA A 78 -18.64 3.41 2.46
C ALA A 78 -19.04 3.68 1.00
N ASP A 79 -18.14 3.50 0.04
CA ASP A 79 -18.42 3.67 -1.40
C ASP A 79 -19.20 2.47 -2.00
N SER A 80 -19.28 1.36 -1.26
CA SER A 80 -20.01 0.14 -1.63
C SER A 80 -21.47 0.13 -1.14
N ALA A 81 -21.93 1.18 -0.44
CA ALA A 81 -23.23 1.28 0.22
C ALA A 81 -24.15 2.32 -0.46
#